data_AF-A0A2R6B6A2-F1
#
_entry.id   AF-A0A2R6B6A2-F1
#
_cell.length_a   1.000
_cell.length_b   1.000
_cell.length_c   1.000
_cell.angle_alpha   90.00
_cell.angle_beta   90.00
_cell.angle_gamma   90.00
#
_symmetry.space_group_name_H-M   'P 1'
#
loop_
_entity.id
_entity.type
_entity.pdbx_description
1 polymer ?
#
loop_
_entity_poly.entity_id
_entity_poly.type
_entity_poly.pdbx_seq_one_letter_code
_entity_poly.pdbx_strand_id
1 'polypeptide(L)'
;MNVRTIFSLTRISTFCVEIKEALKVLDELLQAVGTGWAQEAILEVVSNYGKQAVMPGDVTVGVLTIVVSKNAVEYAGVMDQRFLSGIRSVCEANGYTLSVSG
;
A
#
# COMPACT_ATOMS: atom_id res chain seq x y z
N MET A 1 3.79 0.82 -8.66
CA MET A 1 2.51 1.03 -7.93
C MET A 1 2.75 2.11 -6.89
N ASN A 2 1.84 3.06 -6.75
CA ASN A 2 1.93 4.06 -5.68
C ASN A 2 1.28 3.48 -4.42
N VAL A 3 1.94 3.61 -3.28
CA VAL A 3 1.42 3.26 -1.97
C VAL A 3 1.28 4.54 -1.17
N ARG A 4 0.08 4.81 -0.68
CA ARG A 4 -0.26 5.97 0.13
C ARG A 4 -0.80 5.47 1.47
N THR A 5 -0.30 6.03 2.57
CA THR A 5 -0.80 5.75 3.91
C THR A 5 -1.31 7.04 4.54
N ILE A 6 -2.58 7.07 4.93
CA ILE A 6 -3.25 8.21 5.55
C ILE A 6 -3.49 7.89 7.02
N PHE A 7 -2.72 8.54 7.89
CA PHE A 7 -2.90 8.47 9.34
C PHE A 7 -3.91 9.50 9.83
N SER A 8 -3.81 10.71 9.29
CA SER A 8 -4.69 11.84 9.58
C SER A 8 -4.70 12.80 8.38
N LEU A 9 -5.50 13.86 8.45
CA LEU A 9 -5.54 14.90 7.41
C LEU A 9 -4.18 15.62 7.22
N THR A 10 -3.31 15.59 8.22
CA THR A 10 -2.00 16.27 8.21
C THR A 10 -0.81 15.30 8.13
N ARG A 11 -1.05 13.99 8.24
CA ARG A 11 0.00 12.97 8.23
C ARG A 11 -0.28 11.92 7.16
N ILE A 12 0.39 12.09 6.03
CA ILE A 12 0.29 11.26 4.84
C ILE A 12 1.69 10.82 4.43
N SER A 13 1.87 9.53 4.16
CA SER A 13 3.05 8.99 3.49
C SER A 13 2.68 8.59 2.07
N THR A 14 3.58 8.77 1.11
CA THR A 14 3.43 8.27 -0.25
C THR A 14 4.77 7.86 -0.82
N PHE A 15 4.83 6.67 -1.41
CA PHE A 15 6.02 6.16 -2.06
C PHE A 15 5.65 5.19 -3.19
N CYS A 16 6.62 4.86 -4.04
CA CYS A 16 6.44 3.96 -5.17
C CYS A 16 7.11 2.62 -4.88
N VAL A 17 6.49 1.53 -5.32
CA VAL A 17 7.07 0.17 -5.25
C VAL A 17 6.88 -0.57 -6.56
N GLU A 18 7.71 -1.58 -6.78
CA GLU A 18 7.48 -2.55 -7.85
C GLU A 18 6.24 -3.39 -7.58
N ILE A 19 5.50 -3.72 -8.64
CA ILE A 19 4.27 -4.52 -8.52
C ILE A 19 4.52 -5.89 -7.87
N LYS A 20 5.69 -6.50 -8.12
CA LYS A 20 6.05 -7.81 -7.57
C LYS A 20 6.20 -7.79 -6.04
N GLU A 21 6.56 -6.63 -5.47
CA GLU A 21 6.75 -6.44 -4.03
C GLU A 21 5.48 -5.90 -3.33
N ALA A 22 4.50 -5.44 -4.11
CA ALA A 22 3.34 -4.71 -3.62
C ALA A 22 2.52 -5.45 -2.54
N LEU A 23 2.29 -6.76 -2.71
CA LEU A 23 1.53 -7.54 -1.73
C LEU A 23 2.28 -7.69 -0.40
N LYS A 24 3.61 -7.87 -0.49
CA LYS A 24 4.48 -7.96 0.68
C LYS A 24 4.53 -6.63 1.43
N VAL A 25 4.74 -5.54 0.69
CA VAL A 25 4.71 -4.17 1.22
C VAL A 25 3.38 -3.87 1.90
N LEU A 26 2.26 -4.28 1.28
CA LEU A 26 0.95 -4.11 1.89
C LEU A 26 0.84 -4.84 3.22
N ASP A 27 1.22 -6.12 3.27
CA ASP A 27 1.13 -6.92 4.50
C ASP A 27 1.99 -6.34 5.63
N GLU A 28 3.26 -6.01 5.35
CA GLU A 28 4.16 -5.40 6.33
C GLU A 28 3.62 -4.07 6.86
N LEU A 29 3.04 -3.24 5.98
CA LEU A 29 2.43 -1.98 6.39
C LEU A 29 1.20 -2.21 7.26
N LEU A 30 0.27 -3.08 6.88
CA LEU A 30 -0.97 -3.29 7.63
C LEU A 30 -0.71 -3.83 9.04
N GLN A 31 0.32 -4.66 9.22
CA GLN A 31 0.75 -5.15 10.52
C GLN A 31 1.33 -4.03 11.41
N ALA A 32 1.98 -3.03 10.80
CA ALA A 32 2.71 -2.00 11.54
C ALA A 32 1.90 -0.72 11.80
N VAL A 33 1.03 -0.30 10.87
CA VAL A 33 0.37 1.02 10.93
C VAL A 33 -0.65 1.18 12.06
N GLY A 34 -1.11 0.06 12.65
CA GLY A 34 -1.95 0.04 13.86
C GLY A 34 -1.17 0.13 15.17
N THR A 35 0.16 0.20 15.13
CA THR A 35 1.04 0.19 16.30
C THR A 35 1.64 1.57 16.60
N GLY A 36 2.23 1.73 17.79
CA GLY A 36 2.98 2.94 18.14
C GLY A 36 4.24 3.21 17.29
N TRP A 37 4.66 2.24 16.47
CA TRP A 37 5.89 2.25 15.68
C TRP A 37 5.63 2.42 14.18
N ALA A 38 4.43 2.87 13.82
CA ALA A 38 4.00 2.99 12.44
C ALA A 38 4.91 3.89 11.58
N GLN A 39 5.62 4.85 12.19
CA GLN A 39 6.51 5.75 11.45
C GLN A 39 7.79 5.03 11.04
N GLU A 40 8.41 4.35 11.99
CA GLU A 40 9.65 3.59 11.83
C GLU A 40 9.44 2.48 10.81
N ALA A 41 8.33 1.75 10.92
CA ALA A 41 8.00 0.69 9.97
C ALA A 41 7.79 1.22 8.54
N ILE A 42 7.15 2.38 8.37
CA ILE A 42 7.04 2.99 7.03
C ILE A 42 8.42 3.35 6.49
N LEU A 43 9.30 3.93 7.31
CA LEU A 43 10.64 4.29 6.87
C LEU A 43 11.45 3.05 6.49
N GLU A 44 11.31 1.95 7.22
CA GLU A 44 11.94 0.67 6.90
C GLU A 44 11.41 0.09 5.59
N VAL A 45 10.09 0.06 5.40
CA VAL A 45 9.45 -0.40 4.16
C VAL A 45 9.88 0.46 2.96
N VAL A 46 9.92 1.78 3.13
CA VAL A 46 10.39 2.70 2.08
C VAL A 46 11.87 2.49 1.79
N SER A 47 12.70 2.25 2.80
CA SER A 47 14.13 1.98 2.62
C SER A 47 14.38 0.66 1.88
N ASN A 48 13.58 -0.37 2.16
CA ASN A 48 13.77 -1.71 1.61
C ASN A 48 13.16 -1.87 0.20
N TYR A 49 11.99 -1.25 -0.05
CA TYR A 49 11.20 -1.49 -1.26
C TYR A 49 10.90 -0.24 -2.07
N GLY A 50 11.16 0.94 -1.52
CA GLY A 50 10.87 2.22 -2.16
C GLY A 50 11.70 2.41 -3.43
N LYS A 51 11.01 2.63 -4.56
CA LYS A 51 11.66 3.07 -5.79
C LYS A 51 12.01 4.55 -5.67
N GLN A 52 13.31 4.84 -5.75
CA GLN A 52 13.83 6.22 -5.76
C GLN A 52 13.51 6.96 -7.06
N ALA A 53 13.37 6.23 -8.18
CA ALA A 53 13.02 6.82 -9.47
C ALA A 53 12.17 5.84 -10.30
N VAL A 54 11.19 6.40 -11.01
CA VAL A 54 10.45 5.73 -12.08
C VAL A 54 11.25 5.97 -13.37
N MET A 55 11.79 4.91 -13.97
CA MET A 55 12.62 5.04 -15.18
C MET A 55 11.75 5.31 -16.42
N PRO A 56 12.29 5.92 -17.49
CA PRO A 56 11.61 5.96 -18.78
C PRO A 56 11.27 4.54 -19.25
N GLY A 57 9.98 4.19 -19.27
CA GLY A 57 9.47 2.85 -19.58
C GLY A 57 8.73 2.17 -18.42
N ASP A 58 8.93 2.63 -17.17
CA ASP A 58 8.11 2.20 -16.05
C ASP A 58 6.69 2.77 -16.18
N VAL A 59 5.68 1.93 -15.92
CA VAL A 59 4.27 2.33 -15.92
C VAL A 59 3.71 2.24 -14.50
N THR A 60 3.08 3.31 -14.04
CA THR A 60 2.29 3.25 -12.81
C THR A 60 0.96 2.57 -13.10
N VAL A 61 0.86 1.35 -12.60
CA VAL A 61 -0.27 0.45 -12.86
C VAL A 61 -1.44 0.63 -11.89
N GLY A 62 -1.22 1.30 -10.76
CA GLY A 62 -2.26 1.54 -9.76
C GLY A 62 -1.76 2.29 -8.52
N VAL A 63 -2.72 2.69 -7.70
CA VAL A 63 -2.55 3.37 -6.43
C VAL A 63 -3.27 2.57 -5.35
N LEU A 64 -2.55 2.31 -4.26
CA LEU A 64 -3.08 1.65 -3.07
C LEU A 64 -3.05 2.67 -1.93
N THR A 65 -4.23 2.98 -1.38
CA THR A 65 -4.41 3.96 -0.30
C THR A 65 -4.87 3.26 0.96
N ILE A 66 -4.05 3.27 2.00
CA ILE A 66 -4.34 2.71 3.31
C ILE A 66 -4.87 3.85 4.19
N VAL A 67 -6.13 3.76 4.60
CA VAL A 67 -6.79 4.71 5.50
C VAL A 67 -6.85 4.09 6.90
N VAL A 68 -5.82 4.39 7.71
CA VAL A 68 -5.58 3.74 9.01
C VAL A 68 -6.76 3.97 9.97
N SER A 69 -7.28 5.20 10.03
CA SER A 69 -8.41 5.55 10.92
C SER A 69 -9.72 4.82 10.60
N LYS A 70 -9.84 4.22 9.42
CA LYS A 70 -11.03 3.49 8.96
C LYS A 70 -10.82 1.99 8.84
N ASN A 71 -9.61 1.48 9.12
CA ASN A 71 -9.21 0.11 8.78
C ASN A 71 -9.62 -0.25 7.34
N ALA A 72 -9.33 0.65 6.40
CA ALA A 72 -9.73 0.52 5.01
C ALA A 72 -8.56 0.67 4.06
N VAL A 73 -8.59 -0.10 2.99
CA VAL A 73 -7.67 -0.04 1.86
C VAL A 73 -8.49 0.27 0.62
N GLU A 74 -8.09 1.30 -0.10
CA GLU A 74 -8.67 1.67 -1.39
C GLU A 74 -7.66 1.38 -2.48
N TYR A 75 -8.09 0.64 -3.49
CA TYR A 75 -7.29 0.36 -4.67
C TYR A 75 -7.92 1.04 -5.89
N ALA A 76 -7.10 1.78 -6.64
CA ALA A 76 -7.49 2.41 -7.91
C ALA A 76 -6.44 2.10 -8.98
N GLY A 77 -6.85 1.48 -10.08
CA GLY A 77 -5.93 1.16 -11.18
C GLY A 77 -6.35 -0.06 -12.00
N VAL A 78 -5.55 -0.39 -13.01
CA VAL A 78 -5.83 -1.47 -13.96
C VAL A 78 -5.01 -2.69 -13.58
N MET A 79 -5.65 -3.68 -12.93
CA MET A 79 -5.01 -4.93 -12.51
C MET A 79 -5.81 -6.16 -12.91
N ASP A 80 -5.11 -7.28 -13.07
CA ASP A 80 -5.74 -8.57 -13.23
C ASP A 80 -6.43 -9.03 -11.93
N GLN A 81 -7.38 -9.96 -12.07
CA GLN A 81 -8.15 -10.47 -10.94
C GLN A 81 -7.32 -11.24 -9.90
N ARG A 82 -6.19 -11.84 -10.29
CA ARG A 82 -5.35 -12.61 -9.36
C ARG A 82 -4.66 -11.67 -8.39
N PHE A 83 -4.12 -10.57 -8.90
CA PHE A 83 -3.48 -9.56 -8.06
C PHE A 83 -4.48 -8.88 -7.12
N LEU A 84 -5.68 -8.53 -7.61
CA LEU A 84 -6.76 -8.01 -6.78
C LEU A 84 -7.19 -9.00 -5.68
N SER A 85 -7.25 -10.30 -6.00
CA SER A 85 -7.51 -11.34 -5.00
C SER A 85 -6.42 -11.37 -3.93
N GLY A 86 -5.15 -11.20 -4.32
CA GLY A 86 -4.03 -11.11 -3.37
C GLY A 86 -4.16 -9.93 -2.43
N ILE A 87 -4.48 -8.74 -2.93
CA ILE A 87 -4.72 -7.55 -2.10
C ILE A 87 -5.85 -7.82 -1.10
N ARG A 88 -6.96 -8.39 -1.58
CA ARG A 88 -8.11 -8.72 -0.73
C ARG A 88 -7.73 -9.66 0.41
N SER A 89 -7.03 -10.75 0.11
CA SER A 89 -6.59 -11.71 1.12
C SER A 89 -5.69 -11.08 2.18
N VAL A 90 -4.75 -10.22 1.79
CA VAL A 90 -3.88 -9.50 2.73
C VAL A 90 -4.68 -8.53 3.61
N CYS A 91 -5.65 -7.81 3.04
CA CYS A 91 -6.52 -6.92 3.80
C CYS A 91 -7.34 -7.69 4.83
N GLU A 92 -8.00 -8.78 4.42
CA GLU A 92 -8.83 -9.61 5.31
C GLU A 92 -8.01 -10.23 6.44
N ALA A 93 -6.79 -10.72 6.15
CA ALA A 93 -5.89 -11.28 7.16
C ALA A 93 -5.48 -10.26 8.23
N ASN A 94 -5.41 -8.98 7.88
CA ASN A 94 -5.04 -7.89 8.78
C ASN A 94 -6.25 -7.13 9.36
N GLY A 95 -7.49 -7.56 9.07
CA GLY A 95 -8.69 -6.90 9.57
C GLY A 95 -9.05 -5.58 8.86
N TYR A 96 -8.57 -5.39 7.62
CA TYR A 96 -8.88 -4.23 6.78
C TYR A 96 -9.93 -4.56 5.73
N THR A 97 -10.79 -3.59 5.44
CA THR A 97 -11.74 -3.66 4.31
C THR A 97 -11.08 -3.20 3.02
N LEU A 98 -11.40 -3.84 1.89
CA LEU A 98 -10.91 -3.43 0.57
C LEU A 98 -12.05 -2.80 -0.26
N SER A 99 -11.82 -1.58 -0.74
CA SER A 99 -12.63 -0.91 -1.76
C SER A 99 -11.84 -0.84 -3.08
N VAL A 100 -12.50 -1.16 -4.19
CA VAL A 100 -11.89 -1.13 -5.54
C VAL A 100 -12.62 -0.10 -6.38
N SER A 101 -11.88 0.90 -6.87
CA SER A 101 -12.38 1.92 -7.80
C SER A 101 -11.82 1.62 -9.20
N GLY A 102 -12.73 1.36 -10.15
CA GLY A 102 -12.42 1.06 -11.55
C GLY A 102 -12.38 2.29 -12.43
#